data_AF-A0A967KIS1-F1
#
_entry.id   AF-A0A967KIS1-F1
#
_cell.length_a   1.000
_cell.length_b   1.000
_cell.length_c   1.000
_cell.angle_alpha   90.00
_cell.angle_beta   90.00
_cell.angle_gamma   90.00
#
_symmetry.space_group_name_H-M   'P 1'
#
loop_
_entity.id
_entity.type
_entity.pdbx_description
1 polymer ?
#
loop_
_entity_poly.entity_id
_entity_poly.type
_entity_poly.pdbx_seq_one_letter_code
_entity_poly.pdbx_strand_id
1 'polypeptide(L)' 'VAQVYLDENLRNGTTTAAAYCAVYPQSVDALFEESENRGMRIIGGKVMMDRNAPEGLLDTPQSS' A
#
# COMPACT_ATOMS: atom_id res chain seq x y z
N VAL A 1 3.78 -3.12 9.23
CA VAL A 1 4.56 -2.51 8.13
C VAL A 1 4.10 -1.09 7.84
N ALA A 2 2.80 -0.83 7.67
CA ALA A 2 2.26 0.51 7.43
C ALA A 2 2.72 1.56 8.46
N GLN A 3 2.68 1.24 9.76
CA GLN A 3 3.15 2.12 10.83
C GLN A 3 4.60 2.57 10.61
N VAL A 4 5.53 1.62 10.41
CA VAL A 4 6.95 1.92 10.17
C VAL A 4 7.10 2.77 8.91
N TYR A 5 6.42 2.43 7.81
CA TYR A 5 6.47 3.22 6.58
C TYR A 5 6.01 4.68 6.77
N LEU A 6 4.91 4.89 7.47
CA LEU A 6 4.38 6.24 7.72
C LEU A 6 5.22 7.01 8.75
N ASP A 7 5.84 6.32 9.72
CA ASP A 7 6.80 6.93 10.64
C ASP A 7 8.02 7.46 9.88
N GLU A 8 8.51 6.67 8.92
CA GLU A 8 9.61 7.06 8.04
C GLU A 8 9.26 8.25 7.16
N ASN A 9 8.05 8.29 6.60
CA ASN A 9 7.60 9.44 5.82
C ASN A 9 7.63 10.72 6.66
N LEU A 10 7.06 10.70 7.86
CA LEU A 10 7.04 11.86 8.75
C LEU A 10 8.44 12.25 9.21
N ARG A 11 9.30 11.27 9.52
CA ARG A 11 10.71 11.53 9.91
C ARG A 11 11.48 12.26 8.81
N ASN A 12 11.16 12.00 7.55
CA ASN A 12 11.77 12.65 6.39
C ASN A 12 10.96 13.87 5.88
N GLY A 13 9.96 14.35 6.63
CA GLY A 13 9.16 15.52 6.27
C GLY A 13 8.16 15.29 5.13
N THR A 14 7.94 14.04 4.72
CA THR A 14 6.94 13.68 3.72
C THR A 14 5.56 13.57 4.37
N THR A 15 4.69 14.52 4.10
CA THR A 15 3.33 14.59 4.66
C THR A 15 2.25 14.05 3.73
N THR A 16 2.59 13.77 2.47
CA THR A 16 1.71 13.16 1.47
C THR A 16 2.55 12.32 0.52
N ALA A 17 2.09 11.10 0.23
CA ALA A 17 2.78 10.16 -0.66
C ALA A 17 1.78 9.41 -1.55
N ALA A 18 2.23 9.07 -2.77
CA ALA A 18 1.60 8.08 -3.63
C ALA A 18 2.36 6.75 -3.49
N ALA A 19 1.74 5.76 -2.85
CA ALA A 19 2.38 4.51 -2.47
C ALA A 19 1.85 3.34 -3.30
N TYR A 20 2.78 2.58 -3.89
CA TYR A 20 2.47 1.29 -4.51
C TYR A 20 2.42 0.22 -3.40
N CYS A 21 1.26 -0.42 -3.23
CA CYS A 21 1.07 -1.46 -2.21
C CYS A 21 1.49 -2.84 -2.73
N ALA A 22 1.22 -3.90 -1.96
CA ALA A 22 1.43 -5.26 -2.43
C ALA A 22 0.23 -5.75 -3.26
N VAL A 23 0.37 -6.96 -3.81
CA VAL A 23 -0.73 -7.69 -4.47
C VAL A 23 -1.81 -8.11 -3.49
N TYR A 24 -1.50 -8.13 -2.19
CA TYR A 24 -2.42 -8.54 -1.14
C TYR A 24 -3.34 -7.36 -0.77
N PRO A 25 -4.67 -7.49 -0.88
CA PRO A 25 -5.60 -6.39 -0.60
C PRO A 25 -5.48 -5.87 0.84
N GLN A 26 -5.16 -6.75 1.80
CA GLN A 26 -4.96 -6.38 3.20
C GLN A 26 -3.82 -5.36 3.40
N SER A 27 -2.86 -5.29 2.45
CA SER A 27 -1.78 -4.30 2.52
C SER A 27 -2.29 -2.87 2.29
N VAL A 28 -3.32 -2.72 1.46
CA VAL A 28 -3.95 -1.44 1.13
C VAL A 28 -4.82 -0.99 2.31
N ASP A 29 -5.60 -1.91 2.87
CA ASP A 29 -6.42 -1.64 4.06
C ASP A 29 -5.56 -1.16 5.23
N ALA A 30 -4.47 -1.87 5.53
CA ALA A 30 -3.55 -1.49 6.61
C ALA A 30 -2.88 -0.14 6.37
N LEU A 31 -2.60 0.23 5.12
CA LEU A 31 -2.04 1.55 4.78
C LEU A 31 -3.08 2.65 5.00
N PHE A 32 -4.32 2.44 4.55
CA PHE A 32 -5.39 3.42 4.72
C PHE A 32 -5.75 3.63 6.19
N GLU A 33 -5.96 2.55 6.95
CA GLU A 33 -6.27 2.62 8.38
C GLU A 33 -5.21 3.41 9.15
N GLU A 34 -3.93 3.09 8.93
CA GLU A 34 -2.84 3.80 9.62
C GLU A 34 -2.71 5.26 9.16
N SER A 35 -2.96 5.55 7.88
CA SER A 35 -2.94 6.92 7.37
C SER A 35 -4.08 7.78 7.95
N GLU A 36 -5.26 7.19 8.10
CA GLU A 36 -6.45 7.83 8.66
C GLU A 36 -6.23 8.14 10.15
N ASN A 37 -5.70 7.18 10.91
CA ASN A 37 -5.34 7.35 12.33
C ASN A 37 -4.38 8.53 12.56
N ARG A 38 -3.55 8.86 11.57
CA ARG A 38 -2.57 9.97 11.62
C ARG A 38 -3.06 11.26 10.98
N GLY A 39 -4.25 11.27 10.37
CA GLY A 39 -4.73 12.38 9.56
C GLY A 39 -3.85 12.68 8.34
N MET A 40 -3.11 11.70 7.85
CA MET A 40 -2.23 11.84 6.68
C MET A 40 -3.02 11.72 5.40
N ARG A 41 -2.72 12.57 4.41
CA ARG A 41 -3.25 12.41 3.05
C ARG A 41 -2.36 11.44 2.29
N ILE A 42 -2.87 10.25 1.97
CA ILE A 42 -2.14 9.22 1.22
C ILE A 42 -2.95 8.81 -0.02
N ILE A 43 -2.24 8.60 -1.13
CA ILE A 43 -2.78 7.97 -2.34
C ILE A 43 -2.19 6.57 -2.39
N GLY A 44 -3.03 5.54 -2.40
CA GLY A 44 -2.61 4.15 -2.40
C GLY A 44 -3.55 3.26 -3.19
N GLY A 45 -3.08 2.10 -3.58
CA GLY A 45 -3.87 1.12 -4.30
C GLY A 45 -3.19 -0.23 -4.40
N LYS A 46 -4.02 -1.26 -4.54
CA LYS A 46 -3.57 -2.63 -4.75
C LYS A 46 -2.81 -2.72 -6.07
N VAL A 47 -1.64 -3.36 -6.03
CA VAL A 47 -0.88 -3.59 -7.26
C VAL A 47 -1.46 -4.80 -7.99
N MET A 48 -1.86 -4.55 -9.23
CA MET A 48 -2.41 -5.57 -10.14
C MET A 48 -1.27 -6.13 -11.00
N MET A 49 -1.05 -7.45 -10.94
CA MET A 49 -0.01 -8.11 -11.73
C MET A 49 -0.46 -9.53 -12.12
N ASP A 50 -0.87 -9.68 -13.37
CA ASP A 50 -1.47 -10.90 -13.93
C ASP A 50 -0.50 -11.73 -14.77
N ARG A 51 0.73 -11.26 -14.97
CA ARG A 51 1.76 -11.92 -15.80
C ARG A 51 3.19 -11.52 -15.40
N ASN A 52 4.16 -12.33 -15.84
CA ASN A 52 5.60 -12.09 -15.67
C ASN A 52 6.05 -11.87 -14.22
N ALA A 53 5.46 -12.63 -13.29
CA ALA A 53 5.78 -12.58 -11.87
C ALA A 53 5.83 -14.00 -11.27
N PRO A 54 6.48 -14.17 -10.10
CA PRO A 54 6.40 -15.42 -9.35
C PRO A 54 4.95 -15.85 -9.10
N GLU A 55 4.65 -17.16 -9.17
CA GLU A 55 3.28 -17.70 -9.12
C GLU A 55 2.47 -17.21 -7.91
N GLY A 56 3.08 -17.13 -6.72
CA GLY A 56 2.40 -16.66 -5.50
C GLY A 56 2.09 -15.16 -5.46
N LEU A 57 2.51 -14.40 -6.48
CA LEU A 57 2.22 -12.98 -6.65
C LEU A 57 1.32 -12.70 -7.85
N LEU A 58 1.05 -13.71 -8.69
CA LEU A 58 0.14 -13.54 -9.81
C LEU A 58 -1.30 -13.42 -9.29
N ASP A 59 -1.98 -12.39 -9.75
CA ASP A 59 -3.37 -12.13 -9.41
C ASP A 59 -4.18 -11.90 -10.68
N THR A 60 -5.44 -12.34 -10.67
CA THR A 60 -6.36 -12.10 -11.77
C THR A 60 -7.26 -10.92 -11.46
N PRO A 61 -7.74 -10.18 -12.48
CA PRO A 61 -8.74 -9.13 -12.27
C PRO A 61 -10.00 -9.62 -11.54
N GLN A 62 -10.34 -10.89 -11.66
CA GLN A 62 -11.52 -11.51 -11.03
C GLN A 62 -11.31 -11.89 -9.56
N SER A 63 -10.06 -12.17 -9.16
CA SER A 63 -9.69 -12.48 -7.77
C SER A 63 -9.29 -11.25 -6.96
N SER A 64 -9.49 -10.06 -7.53
CA SER A 64 -8.87 -8.84 -7.04
C SER A 64 -9.64 -8.00 -6.04
#